data_AF-A0A7C5QX55-F1
#
_entry.id   AF-A0A7C5QX55-F1
#
_cell.length_a   1.000
_cell.length_b   1.000
_cell.length_c   1.000
_cell.angle_alpha   90.00
_cell.angle_beta   90.00
_cell.angle_gamma   90.00
#
_symmetry.space_group_name_H-M   'P 1'
#
loop_
_entity.id
_entity.type
_entity.pdbx_description
1 polymer ?
#
loop_
_entity_poly.entity_id
_entity_poly.type
_entity_poly.pdbx_seq_one_letter_code
_entity_poly.pdbx_strand_id
1 'polypeptide(L)'
;MRKTKTFVLFNLIILSFLILFLSLRPRAQALSGAGQEQQVKQMEAAAKESLNTEEAAVKSSLETVVVYPDGAQVWRKGQVNVYPETRALTFSGLPGAIRPESVRVTASGSARIKILGVETITEYLEAEQLPEVKKLLDEIAVLETEIAKIKGQEAILDSQEKFLNSFGAALGGQVVKELTSGRPDIAGVDKFIDYLGARLQVIQKSRLENSQKAAEKQAKLEALRKKLQEIMPARSREEKRVKILIEVAQAGKLEVNLSYAVGFARWVPVYTIKALPESAEIELTVAAVVTQKTGENWDNVRLILSTSKPTAGNQPGQLYPWYLDFAQPRMMKALSRDKMEAKATLEPEEAPAMAYEETAEIVETWAGVNLEVKKTWSLPSDGLERRVPIDSQKLPATFDYLSVPKLQELVFLRSGIKNTLSFPLLPGRADLFISQDFLGSMNLDFVPVNDELKLFFGEDRQLKVKRELVKREKSGPGFLGKNERINLVYKITLENLRNRLVEVELQDQIPVSQNSRIEVKDIKIFPPPVSRDEKGILTWKIKLEPGQRQEFSLEFTVEYPKDTKIIGI
;
A
#
# COMPACT_ATOMS: atom_id res chain seq x y z
N MET A 1 -12.01 -37.53 13.73
CA MET A 1 -13.29 -38.06 13.19
C MET A 1 -14.49 -37.09 13.33
N ARG A 2 -14.33 -35.77 13.14
CA ARG A 2 -15.45 -34.79 13.14
C ARG A 2 -15.60 -34.00 11.82
N LYS A 3 -14.79 -34.28 10.79
CA LYS A 3 -14.83 -33.56 9.50
C LYS A 3 -15.70 -34.23 8.41
N THR A 4 -16.14 -35.46 8.60
CA THR A 4 -16.90 -36.22 7.58
C THR A 4 -18.42 -36.03 7.67
N LYS A 5 -18.95 -35.46 8.78
CA LYS A 5 -20.40 -35.27 8.96
C LYS A 5 -20.94 -33.98 8.33
N THR A 6 -20.12 -32.95 8.15
CA THR A 6 -20.55 -31.67 7.55
C THR A 6 -20.74 -31.78 6.03
N PHE A 7 -19.99 -32.66 5.36
CA PHE A 7 -20.06 -32.87 3.91
C PHE A 7 -21.32 -33.67 3.48
N VAL A 8 -21.81 -34.56 4.34
CA VAL A 8 -23.06 -35.31 4.11
C VAL A 8 -24.28 -34.44 4.41
N LEU A 9 -24.20 -33.53 5.40
CA LEU A 9 -25.30 -32.63 5.75
C LEU A 9 -25.51 -31.54 4.68
N PHE A 10 -24.45 -31.02 4.06
CA PHE A 10 -24.55 -30.02 2.99
C PHE A 10 -25.14 -30.61 1.69
N ASN A 11 -24.80 -31.86 1.36
CA ASN A 11 -25.40 -32.58 0.23
C ASN A 11 -26.88 -32.94 0.45
N LEU A 12 -27.30 -33.24 1.69
CA LEU A 12 -28.72 -33.45 2.01
C LEU A 12 -29.56 -32.16 1.92
N ILE A 13 -28.96 -30.99 2.20
CA ILE A 13 -29.64 -29.70 2.13
C ILE A 13 -29.86 -29.27 0.67
N ILE A 14 -28.89 -29.52 -0.23
CA ILE A 14 -29.05 -29.25 -1.67
C ILE A 14 -30.11 -30.19 -2.29
N LEU A 15 -30.14 -31.46 -1.87
CA LEU A 15 -31.15 -32.41 -2.35
C LEU A 15 -32.56 -32.08 -1.81
N SER A 16 -32.65 -31.57 -0.58
CA SER A 16 -33.93 -31.17 0.03
C SER A 16 -34.49 -29.87 -0.57
N PHE A 17 -33.63 -28.91 -0.95
CA PHE A 17 -34.06 -27.69 -1.63
C PHE A 17 -34.55 -27.94 -3.06
N LEU A 18 -33.97 -28.92 -3.77
CA LEU A 18 -34.40 -29.28 -5.11
C LEU A 18 -35.74 -30.05 -5.11
N ILE A 19 -35.98 -30.89 -4.09
CA ILE A 19 -37.25 -31.61 -3.90
C ILE A 19 -38.37 -30.66 -3.44
N LEU A 20 -38.06 -29.66 -2.60
CA LEU A 20 -39.03 -28.65 -2.16
C LEU A 20 -39.43 -27.68 -3.29
N PHE A 21 -38.55 -27.43 -4.26
CA PHE A 21 -38.86 -26.62 -5.45
C PHE A 21 -39.78 -27.35 -6.44
N LEU A 22 -39.81 -28.69 -6.41
CA LEU A 22 -40.67 -29.52 -7.27
C LEU A 22 -42.07 -29.78 -6.68
N SER A 23 -42.31 -29.48 -5.40
CA SER A 23 -43.64 -29.64 -4.76
C SER A 23 -44.53 -28.39 -4.82
N LEU A 24 -44.02 -27.26 -5.33
CA LEU A 24 -44.72 -25.97 -5.39
C LEU A 24 -45.03 -25.52 -6.84
N ARG A 25 -45.66 -26.39 -7.64
CA ARG A 25 -46.40 -25.96 -8.84
C ARG A 25 -47.86 -26.43 -8.78
N PRO A 26 -48.84 -25.58 -9.12
CA PRO A 26 -50.25 -25.96 -9.13
C PRO A 26 -50.58 -26.88 -10.31
N ARG A 27 -51.51 -27.80 -10.05
CA ARG A 27 -52.10 -28.78 -10.97
C ARG A 27 -52.27 -28.28 -12.42
N ALA A 28 -51.58 -28.93 -13.35
CA ALA A 28 -52.13 -29.24 -14.68
C ALA A 28 -51.35 -30.40 -15.33
N GLN A 29 -52.11 -31.47 -15.63
CA GLN A 29 -51.83 -32.59 -16.54
C GLN A 29 -50.73 -33.60 -16.17
N ALA A 30 -51.21 -34.80 -15.87
CA ALA A 30 -50.47 -36.04 -15.71
C ALA A 30 -49.64 -36.36 -16.97
N LEU A 31 -48.33 -36.19 -16.86
CA LEU A 31 -47.35 -36.89 -17.68
C LEU A 31 -46.55 -37.80 -16.74
N SER A 32 -46.53 -39.08 -17.09
CA SER A 32 -46.04 -40.22 -16.31
C SER A 32 -44.76 -39.93 -15.52
N GLY A 33 -44.70 -40.37 -14.26
CA GLY A 33 -43.52 -40.26 -13.38
C GLY A 33 -42.21 -40.82 -13.97
N ALA A 34 -42.29 -41.67 -15.00
CA ALA A 34 -41.14 -42.10 -15.80
C ALA A 34 -40.42 -40.95 -16.53
N GLY A 35 -41.14 -39.93 -16.99
CA GLY A 35 -40.57 -38.79 -17.72
C GLY A 35 -39.82 -37.80 -16.83
N GLN A 36 -40.29 -37.59 -15.59
CA GLN A 36 -39.58 -36.78 -14.60
C GLN A 36 -38.33 -37.50 -14.08
N GLU A 37 -38.39 -38.82 -13.87
CA GLU A 37 -37.23 -39.60 -13.46
C GLU A 37 -36.17 -39.71 -14.57
N GLN A 38 -36.59 -39.75 -15.85
CA GLN A 38 -35.69 -39.63 -17.01
C GLN A 38 -35.09 -38.23 -17.14
N GLN A 39 -35.86 -37.17 -16.89
CA GLN A 39 -35.34 -35.79 -16.90
C GLN A 39 -34.31 -35.55 -15.78
N VAL A 40 -34.56 -36.05 -14.57
CA VAL A 40 -33.62 -35.95 -13.44
C VAL A 40 -32.37 -36.81 -13.71
N LYS A 41 -32.52 -38.03 -14.27
CA LYS A 41 -31.37 -38.84 -14.69
C LYS A 41 -30.60 -38.23 -15.86
N GLN A 42 -31.28 -37.54 -16.79
CA GLN A 42 -30.62 -36.79 -17.88
C GLN A 42 -29.91 -35.54 -17.36
N MET A 43 -30.45 -34.84 -16.36
CA MET A 43 -29.78 -33.71 -15.72
C MET A 43 -28.61 -34.14 -14.82
N GLU A 44 -28.73 -35.25 -14.09
CA GLU A 44 -27.60 -35.86 -13.37
C GLU A 44 -26.54 -36.42 -14.33
N ALA A 45 -26.95 -37.00 -15.46
CA ALA A 45 -26.04 -37.46 -16.50
C ALA A 45 -25.34 -36.27 -17.17
N ALA A 46 -26.05 -35.19 -17.52
CA ALA A 46 -25.45 -33.97 -18.08
C ALA A 46 -24.53 -33.25 -17.08
N ALA A 47 -24.84 -33.27 -15.78
CA ALA A 47 -23.97 -32.77 -14.71
C ALA A 47 -22.75 -33.69 -14.47
N LYS A 48 -22.89 -35.00 -14.66
CA LYS A 48 -21.77 -35.95 -14.63
C LYS A 48 -20.92 -35.90 -15.90
N GLU A 49 -21.51 -35.56 -17.04
CA GLU A 49 -20.86 -35.44 -18.34
C GLU A 49 -20.14 -34.10 -18.48
N SER A 50 -20.63 -33.02 -17.84
CA SER A 50 -19.92 -31.74 -17.66
C SER A 50 -18.71 -31.86 -16.72
N LEU A 51 -18.73 -32.83 -15.80
CA LEU A 51 -17.60 -33.20 -14.95
C LEU A 51 -16.56 -34.06 -15.68
N ASN A 52 -16.91 -34.73 -16.80
CA ASN A 52 -16.05 -35.69 -17.50
C ASN A 52 -15.69 -35.28 -18.94
N THR A 53 -16.03 -34.06 -19.36
CA THR A 53 -15.66 -33.51 -20.67
C THR A 53 -14.16 -33.22 -20.71
N GLU A 54 -13.45 -33.60 -21.77
CA GLU A 54 -12.02 -33.31 -21.94
C GLU A 54 -11.75 -31.80 -21.78
N GLU A 55 -11.06 -31.44 -20.68
CA GLU A 55 -10.73 -30.06 -20.37
C GLU A 55 -9.60 -29.56 -21.28
N ALA A 56 -9.85 -28.52 -22.07
CA ALA A 56 -8.78 -27.82 -22.77
C ALA A 56 -8.14 -26.80 -21.83
N ALA A 57 -6.88 -27.01 -21.47
CA ALA A 57 -6.10 -26.01 -20.77
C ALA A 57 -5.84 -24.79 -21.67
N VAL A 58 -6.24 -23.61 -21.20
CA VAL A 58 -5.97 -22.33 -21.87
C VAL A 58 -4.71 -21.73 -21.27
N LYS A 59 -3.62 -21.73 -22.05
CA LYS A 59 -2.41 -20.97 -21.68
C LYS A 59 -2.70 -19.48 -21.84
N SER A 60 -2.49 -18.73 -20.77
CA SER A 60 -2.81 -17.30 -20.71
C SER A 60 -1.65 -16.47 -20.20
N SER A 61 -1.56 -15.22 -20.64
CA SER A 61 -0.65 -14.21 -20.11
C SER A 61 -1.43 -12.99 -19.59
N LEU A 62 -0.92 -12.39 -18.51
CA LEU A 62 -1.43 -11.11 -18.00
C LEU A 62 -1.17 -9.99 -19.03
N GLU A 63 -2.15 -9.12 -19.20
CA GLU A 63 -2.06 -8.00 -20.15
C GLU A 63 -2.18 -6.66 -19.43
N THR A 64 -3.24 -6.50 -18.63
CA THR A 64 -3.57 -5.23 -17.96
C THR A 64 -3.92 -5.49 -16.51
N VAL A 65 -3.45 -4.59 -15.63
CA VAL A 65 -3.82 -4.56 -14.22
C VAL A 65 -4.26 -3.15 -13.87
N VAL A 66 -5.48 -3.02 -13.36
CA VAL A 66 -5.97 -1.79 -12.74
C VAL A 66 -5.86 -1.94 -11.24
N VAL A 67 -5.01 -1.13 -10.59
CA VAL A 67 -4.85 -1.14 -9.13
C VAL A 67 -5.75 -0.06 -8.54
N TYR A 68 -6.54 -0.45 -7.54
CA TYR A 68 -7.40 0.41 -6.74
C TYR A 68 -6.78 0.63 -5.35
N PRO A 69 -7.33 1.52 -4.51
CA PRO A 69 -6.83 1.71 -3.15
C PRO A 69 -6.98 0.45 -2.25
N ASP A 70 -7.87 -0.48 -2.60
CA ASP A 70 -8.25 -1.65 -1.80
C ASP A 70 -8.25 -3.00 -2.57
N GLY A 71 -7.71 -3.02 -3.78
CA GLY A 71 -7.60 -4.25 -4.58
C GLY A 71 -7.03 -3.99 -5.96
N ALA A 72 -7.14 -4.97 -6.85
CA ALA A 72 -6.84 -4.79 -8.26
C ALA A 72 -7.82 -5.58 -9.12
N GLN A 73 -8.12 -5.07 -10.31
CA GLN A 73 -8.75 -5.84 -11.38
C GLN A 73 -7.66 -6.25 -12.37
N VAL A 74 -7.71 -7.51 -12.77
CA VAL A 74 -6.69 -8.13 -13.61
C VAL A 74 -7.34 -8.65 -14.88
N TRP A 75 -6.69 -8.42 -16.02
CA TRP A 75 -7.08 -8.96 -17.31
C TRP A 75 -5.95 -9.82 -17.85
N ARG A 76 -6.31 -11.01 -18.29
CA ARG A 76 -5.42 -11.95 -18.98
C ARG A 76 -6.09 -12.50 -20.22
N LYS A 77 -5.25 -12.89 -21.16
CA LYS A 77 -5.67 -13.32 -22.48
C LYS A 77 -5.03 -14.66 -22.82
N GLY A 78 -5.83 -15.56 -23.39
CA GLY A 78 -5.40 -16.86 -23.86
C GLY A 78 -5.94 -17.16 -25.25
N GLN A 79 -5.27 -18.05 -25.97
CA GLN A 79 -5.69 -18.49 -27.29
C GLN A 79 -5.80 -20.01 -27.34
N VAL A 80 -6.88 -20.50 -27.93
CA VAL A 80 -7.16 -21.93 -28.07
C VAL A 80 -7.85 -22.19 -29.41
N ASN A 81 -7.53 -23.31 -30.04
CA ASN A 81 -8.27 -23.79 -31.21
C ASN A 81 -9.39 -24.70 -30.71
N VAL A 82 -10.59 -24.47 -31.22
CA VAL A 82 -11.78 -25.22 -30.82
C VAL A 82 -12.43 -25.86 -32.04
N TYR A 83 -13.04 -27.03 -31.83
CA TYR A 83 -13.78 -27.79 -32.82
C TYR A 83 -15.25 -27.91 -32.40
N PRO A 84 -16.19 -28.25 -33.30
CA PRO A 84 -17.60 -28.31 -32.97
C PRO A 84 -17.91 -29.43 -31.96
N GLU A 85 -18.06 -29.04 -30.71
CA GLU A 85 -18.38 -29.91 -29.56
C GLU A 85 -18.80 -29.03 -28.37
N THR A 86 -19.42 -29.65 -27.35
CA THR A 86 -19.52 -29.04 -26.02
C THR A 86 -18.28 -29.44 -25.23
N ARG A 87 -17.54 -28.46 -24.72
CA ARG A 87 -16.31 -28.72 -23.95
C ARG A 87 -16.08 -27.69 -22.86
N ALA A 88 -15.23 -28.05 -21.90
CA ALA A 88 -14.74 -27.13 -20.90
C ALA A 88 -13.38 -26.54 -21.30
N LEU A 89 -13.23 -25.22 -21.16
CA LEU A 89 -11.95 -24.53 -21.19
C LEU A 89 -11.52 -24.20 -19.76
N THR A 90 -10.26 -24.43 -19.44
CA THR A 90 -9.76 -24.31 -18.07
C THR A 90 -8.57 -23.35 -17.99
N PHE A 91 -8.68 -22.35 -17.11
CA PHE A 91 -7.56 -21.52 -16.66
C PHE A 91 -7.10 -22.03 -15.29
N SER A 92 -5.87 -22.53 -15.21
CA SER A 92 -5.25 -23.06 -13.98
C SER A 92 -4.16 -22.12 -13.46
N GLY A 93 -3.71 -22.32 -12.22
CA GLY A 93 -2.65 -21.52 -11.62
C GLY A 93 -3.09 -20.09 -11.27
N LEU A 94 -4.38 -19.88 -11.00
CA LEU A 94 -4.89 -18.55 -10.66
C LEU A 94 -4.69 -18.26 -9.17
N PRO A 95 -4.46 -16.99 -8.79
CA PRO A 95 -4.29 -16.64 -7.39
C PRO A 95 -5.53 -16.95 -6.53
N GLY A 96 -5.33 -17.53 -5.34
CA GLY A 96 -6.42 -17.78 -4.38
C GLY A 96 -7.15 -16.52 -3.92
N ALA A 97 -6.48 -15.37 -3.99
CA ALA A 97 -7.02 -14.05 -3.66
C ALA A 97 -8.12 -13.55 -4.64
N ILE A 98 -8.44 -14.29 -5.70
CA ILE A 98 -9.54 -13.98 -6.62
C ILE A 98 -10.87 -13.92 -5.86
N ARG A 99 -11.66 -12.89 -6.14
CA ARG A 99 -13.06 -12.80 -5.73
C ARG A 99 -13.93 -13.56 -6.76
N PRO A 100 -14.51 -14.73 -6.45
CA PRO A 100 -15.22 -15.54 -7.44
C PRO A 100 -16.34 -14.79 -8.18
N GLU A 101 -17.05 -13.90 -7.48
CA GLU A 101 -18.15 -13.07 -8.01
C GLU A 101 -17.71 -12.02 -9.04
N SER A 102 -16.41 -11.71 -9.09
CA SER A 102 -15.83 -10.73 -10.02
C SER A 102 -15.36 -11.34 -11.33
N VAL A 103 -15.36 -12.67 -11.46
CA VAL A 103 -14.87 -13.36 -12.65
C VAL A 103 -15.77 -13.04 -13.83
N ARG A 104 -15.18 -12.54 -14.92
CA ARG A 104 -15.85 -12.28 -16.19
C ARG A 104 -15.03 -12.88 -17.32
N VAL A 105 -15.73 -13.48 -18.28
CA VAL A 105 -15.14 -14.13 -19.45
C VAL A 105 -15.74 -13.52 -20.69
N THR A 106 -14.89 -13.10 -21.62
CA THR A 106 -15.31 -12.79 -22.98
C THR A 106 -14.48 -13.63 -23.94
N ALA A 107 -15.07 -13.94 -25.09
CA ALA A 107 -14.38 -14.69 -26.11
C ALA A 107 -14.69 -14.12 -27.49
N SER A 108 -13.67 -14.05 -28.33
CA SER A 108 -13.77 -13.51 -29.68
C SER A 108 -12.87 -14.31 -30.62
N GLY A 109 -13.20 -14.40 -31.90
CA GLY A 109 -12.36 -15.11 -32.86
C GLY A 109 -13.12 -15.58 -34.09
N SER A 110 -12.52 -16.50 -34.84
CA SER A 110 -13.15 -17.10 -36.02
C SER A 110 -14.10 -18.26 -35.67
N ALA A 111 -14.00 -18.80 -34.46
CA ALA A 111 -14.96 -19.78 -33.94
C ALA A 111 -16.26 -19.10 -33.51
N ARG A 112 -17.40 -19.75 -33.79
CA ARG A 112 -18.71 -19.34 -33.23
C ARG A 112 -18.98 -20.19 -32.00
N ILE A 113 -19.09 -19.54 -30.83
CA ILE A 113 -19.31 -20.22 -29.56
C ILE A 113 -20.47 -19.60 -28.78
N LYS A 114 -21.02 -20.38 -27.84
CA LYS A 114 -21.89 -19.92 -26.76
C LYS A 114 -21.25 -20.30 -25.43
N ILE A 115 -21.16 -19.34 -24.50
CA ILE A 115 -20.69 -19.62 -23.13
C ILE A 115 -21.92 -20.10 -22.34
N LEU A 116 -21.84 -21.32 -21.81
CA LEU A 116 -22.92 -21.97 -21.07
C LEU A 116 -22.79 -21.74 -19.55
N GLY A 117 -21.58 -21.58 -19.05
CA GLY A 117 -21.34 -21.36 -17.63
C GLY A 117 -19.87 -21.05 -17.32
N VAL A 118 -19.66 -20.39 -16.18
CA VAL A 118 -18.33 -20.10 -15.64
C VAL A 118 -18.31 -20.51 -14.17
N GLU A 119 -17.40 -21.41 -13.83
CA GLU A 119 -17.24 -21.93 -12.49
C GLU A 119 -15.84 -21.61 -11.97
N THR A 120 -15.75 -21.16 -10.71
CA THR A 120 -14.47 -20.95 -10.02
C THR A 120 -14.28 -22.03 -8.98
N ILE A 121 -13.26 -22.85 -9.16
CA ILE A 121 -12.92 -23.99 -8.30
C ILE A 121 -11.70 -23.60 -7.46
N THR A 122 -11.73 -23.89 -6.16
CA THR A 122 -10.56 -23.70 -5.28
C THR A 122 -9.79 -25.00 -5.18
N GLU A 123 -8.50 -24.94 -5.47
CA GLU A 123 -7.55 -26.05 -5.39
C GLU A 123 -6.50 -25.74 -4.32
N TYR A 124 -6.12 -26.77 -3.57
CA TYR A 124 -5.09 -26.64 -2.54
C TYR A 124 -3.82 -27.28 -3.07
N LEU A 125 -2.86 -26.46 -3.48
CA LEU A 125 -1.53 -26.97 -3.80
C LEU A 125 -0.74 -27.24 -2.52
N GLU A 126 -0.20 -28.45 -2.42
CA GLU A 126 0.88 -28.77 -1.49
C GLU A 126 2.13 -27.99 -1.92
N ALA A 127 2.77 -27.29 -0.98
CA ALA A 127 3.83 -26.30 -1.25
C ALA A 127 5.04 -26.87 -2.02
N GLU A 128 5.23 -28.19 -2.01
CA GLU A 128 6.33 -28.91 -2.67
C GLU A 128 6.19 -29.01 -4.20
N GLN A 129 5.00 -28.72 -4.75
CA GLN A 129 4.72 -28.90 -6.19
C GLN A 129 5.00 -27.66 -7.06
N LEU A 130 5.35 -26.51 -6.46
CA LEU A 130 5.69 -25.31 -7.21
C LEU A 130 7.04 -25.48 -7.94
N PRO A 131 7.16 -25.23 -9.25
CA PRO A 131 8.40 -25.43 -10.01
C PRO A 131 9.61 -24.67 -9.44
N GLU A 132 9.38 -23.45 -8.93
CA GLU A 132 10.42 -22.62 -8.31
C GLU A 132 10.86 -23.17 -6.94
N VAL A 133 9.93 -23.72 -6.15
CA VAL A 133 10.23 -24.38 -4.86
C VAL A 133 11.00 -25.67 -5.09
N LYS A 134 10.58 -26.48 -6.06
CA LYS A 134 11.29 -27.71 -6.43
C LYS A 134 12.73 -27.43 -6.83
N LYS A 135 12.96 -26.41 -7.67
CA LYS A 135 14.31 -25.98 -8.06
C LYS A 135 15.17 -25.59 -6.86
N LEU A 136 14.61 -24.80 -5.93
CA LEU A 136 15.32 -24.40 -4.71
C LEU A 136 15.63 -25.60 -3.79
N LEU A 137 14.71 -26.55 -3.65
CA LEU A 137 14.91 -27.77 -2.88
C LEU A 137 16.00 -28.66 -3.50
N ASP A 138 16.02 -28.81 -4.82
CA ASP A 138 17.06 -29.55 -5.54
C ASP A 138 18.44 -28.90 -5.34
N GLU A 139 18.55 -27.57 -5.43
CA GLU A 139 19.79 -26.82 -5.17
C GLU A 139 20.25 -26.95 -3.71
N ILE A 140 19.33 -26.94 -2.74
CA ILE A 140 19.62 -27.16 -1.31
C ILE A 140 20.20 -28.56 -1.09
N ALA A 141 19.58 -29.60 -1.66
CA ALA A 141 20.02 -30.99 -1.50
C ALA A 141 21.44 -31.21 -2.06
N VAL A 142 21.77 -30.57 -3.18
CA VAL A 142 23.13 -30.60 -3.76
C VAL A 142 24.14 -29.98 -2.79
N LEU A 143 23.87 -28.79 -2.25
CA LEU A 143 24.79 -28.11 -1.32
C LEU A 143 24.98 -28.91 -0.01
N GLU A 144 23.91 -29.49 0.53
CA GLU A 144 24.00 -30.35 1.73
C GLU A 144 24.90 -31.56 1.49
N THR A 145 24.78 -32.19 0.33
CA THR A 145 25.61 -33.33 -0.07
C THR A 145 27.08 -32.93 -0.19
N GLU A 146 27.38 -31.77 -0.79
CA GLU A 146 28.74 -31.26 -0.91
C GLU A 146 29.36 -30.91 0.46
N ILE A 147 28.59 -30.31 1.36
CA ILE A 147 29.02 -30.02 2.73
C ILE A 147 29.31 -31.32 3.50
N ALA A 148 28.45 -32.33 3.34
CA ALA A 148 28.66 -33.64 3.96
C ALA A 148 29.95 -34.30 3.45
N LYS A 149 30.26 -34.19 2.15
CA LYS A 149 31.51 -34.68 1.57
C LYS A 149 32.74 -34.00 2.17
N ILE A 150 32.71 -32.67 2.32
CA ILE A 150 33.81 -31.91 2.93
C ILE A 150 33.99 -32.31 4.41
N LYS A 151 32.91 -32.48 5.17
CA LYS A 151 32.97 -33.00 6.55
C LYS A 151 33.60 -34.39 6.63
N GLY A 152 33.29 -35.27 5.67
CA GLY A 152 33.94 -36.57 5.55
C GLY A 152 35.45 -36.46 5.31
N GLN A 153 35.89 -35.52 4.45
CA GLN A 153 37.31 -35.25 4.22
C GLN A 153 38.01 -34.72 5.48
N GLU A 154 37.37 -33.85 6.24
CA GLU A 154 37.90 -33.35 7.52
C GLU A 154 38.09 -34.46 8.55
N ALA A 155 37.16 -35.41 8.64
CA ALA A 155 37.29 -36.56 9.54
C ALA A 155 38.47 -37.47 9.16
N ILE A 156 38.75 -37.61 7.85
CA ILE A 156 39.92 -38.34 7.35
C ILE A 156 41.21 -37.59 7.73
N LEU A 157 41.26 -36.27 7.51
CA LEU A 157 42.41 -35.45 7.86
C LEU A 157 42.68 -35.46 9.38
N ASP A 158 41.63 -35.46 10.20
CA ASP A 158 41.72 -35.60 11.65
C ASP A 158 42.32 -36.94 12.09
N SER A 159 41.89 -38.02 11.46
CA SER A 159 42.45 -39.35 11.70
C SER A 159 43.92 -39.42 11.28
N GLN A 160 44.29 -38.81 10.15
CA GLN A 160 45.68 -38.74 9.68
C GLN A 160 46.56 -37.94 10.62
N GLU A 161 46.11 -36.77 11.09
CA GLU A 161 46.87 -35.94 12.05
C GLU A 161 47.09 -36.68 13.37
N LYS A 162 46.04 -37.30 13.94
CA LYS A 162 46.15 -38.12 15.15
C LYS A 162 47.13 -39.28 14.97
N PHE A 163 47.06 -39.96 13.83
CA PHE A 163 47.99 -41.04 13.50
C PHE A 163 49.44 -40.53 13.41
N LEU A 164 49.71 -39.43 12.71
CA LEU A 164 51.05 -38.84 12.60
C LEU A 164 51.60 -38.38 13.96
N ASN A 165 50.76 -37.76 14.79
CA ASN A 165 51.14 -37.33 16.13
C ASN A 165 51.51 -38.51 17.05
N SER A 166 50.90 -39.69 16.84
CA SER A 166 51.26 -40.90 17.59
C SER A 166 52.69 -41.36 17.32
N PHE A 167 53.22 -41.18 16.10
CA PHE A 167 54.63 -41.47 15.80
C PHE A 167 55.58 -40.45 16.42
N GLY A 168 55.21 -39.18 16.45
CA GLY A 168 55.99 -38.15 17.15
C GLY A 168 56.16 -38.49 18.64
N ALA A 169 55.09 -38.96 19.28
CA ALA A 169 55.13 -39.42 20.67
C ALA A 169 56.00 -40.69 20.86
N ALA A 170 55.87 -41.67 19.95
CA ALA A 170 56.65 -42.90 20.00
C ALA A 170 58.17 -42.66 19.81
N LEU A 171 58.54 -41.77 18.89
CA LEU A 171 59.95 -41.39 18.68
C LEU A 171 60.53 -40.60 19.83
N GLY A 172 59.76 -39.72 20.48
CA GLY A 172 60.21 -39.06 21.71
C GLY A 172 60.64 -40.08 22.78
N GLY A 173 59.87 -41.17 22.94
CA GLY A 173 60.22 -42.27 23.84
C GLY A 173 61.46 -43.07 23.39
N GLN A 174 61.61 -43.31 22.09
CA GLN A 174 62.74 -44.05 21.53
C GLN A 174 64.06 -43.26 21.57
N VAL A 175 64.02 -41.97 21.23
CA VAL A 175 65.19 -41.07 21.28
C VAL A 175 65.70 -40.92 22.71
N VAL A 176 64.81 -40.80 23.70
CA VAL A 176 65.19 -40.81 25.14
C VAL A 176 65.91 -42.11 25.51
N LYS A 177 65.45 -43.25 25.00
CA LYS A 177 66.08 -44.56 25.23
C LYS A 177 67.44 -44.68 24.54
N GLU A 178 67.57 -44.23 23.30
CA GLU A 178 68.83 -44.29 22.54
C GLU A 178 69.89 -43.32 23.09
N LEU A 179 69.49 -42.14 23.57
CA LEU A 179 70.33 -41.18 24.29
C LEU A 179 70.94 -41.81 25.56
N THR A 180 70.18 -42.61 26.31
CA THR A 180 70.71 -43.33 27.49
C THR A 180 71.68 -44.47 27.14
N SER A 181 71.67 -44.95 25.89
CA SER A 181 72.53 -46.04 25.39
C SER A 181 73.78 -45.56 24.61
N GLY A 182 73.97 -44.24 24.47
CA GLY A 182 75.23 -43.64 24.02
C GLY A 182 75.47 -43.55 22.51
N ARG A 183 74.48 -43.86 21.65
CA ARG A 183 74.58 -43.69 20.18
C ARG A 183 73.21 -43.37 19.53
N PRO A 184 72.73 -42.11 19.58
CA PRO A 184 71.51 -41.73 18.88
C PRO A 184 71.75 -41.58 17.36
N ASP A 185 70.84 -42.09 16.52
CA ASP A 185 70.80 -41.83 15.08
C ASP A 185 70.13 -40.48 14.78
N ILE A 186 70.87 -39.40 15.03
CA ILE A 186 70.38 -38.01 14.93
C ILE A 186 69.93 -37.69 13.49
N ALA A 187 70.63 -38.21 12.47
CA ALA A 187 70.32 -37.93 11.07
C ALA A 187 69.00 -38.59 10.61
N GLY A 188 68.68 -39.78 11.12
CA GLY A 188 67.39 -40.44 10.90
C GLY A 188 66.23 -39.69 11.55
N VAL A 189 66.45 -39.19 12.78
CA VAL A 189 65.48 -38.39 13.53
C VAL A 189 65.16 -37.07 12.83
N ASP A 190 66.17 -36.33 12.36
CA ASP A 190 65.99 -35.06 11.65
C ASP A 190 65.14 -35.25 10.37
N LYS A 191 65.45 -36.26 9.54
CA LYS A 191 64.67 -36.56 8.33
C LYS A 191 63.21 -36.92 8.62
N PHE A 192 62.96 -37.60 9.73
CA PHE A 192 61.60 -37.95 10.13
C PHE A 192 60.82 -36.75 10.65
N ILE A 193 61.45 -35.86 11.43
CA ILE A 193 60.86 -34.60 11.88
C ILE A 193 60.50 -33.73 10.67
N ASP A 194 61.39 -33.62 9.68
CA ASP A 194 61.12 -32.90 8.43
C ASP A 194 59.92 -33.51 7.68
N TYR A 195 59.86 -34.85 7.56
CA TYR A 195 58.73 -35.54 6.92
C TYR A 195 57.41 -35.31 7.67
N LEU A 196 57.40 -35.42 9.00
CA LEU A 196 56.22 -35.12 9.82
C LEU A 196 55.78 -33.67 9.67
N GLY A 197 56.72 -32.73 9.77
CA GLY A 197 56.47 -31.31 9.60
C GLY A 197 55.84 -31.00 8.24
N ALA A 198 56.41 -31.53 7.16
CA ALA A 198 55.87 -31.38 5.81
C ALA A 198 54.46 -31.96 5.68
N ARG A 199 54.20 -33.15 6.26
CA ARG A 199 52.88 -33.80 6.19
C ARG A 199 51.82 -33.06 7.00
N LEU A 200 52.17 -32.60 8.21
CA LEU A 200 51.29 -31.78 9.05
C LEU A 200 50.97 -30.44 8.37
N GLN A 201 51.94 -29.79 7.72
CA GLN A 201 51.69 -28.58 6.93
C GLN A 201 50.69 -28.82 5.79
N VAL A 202 50.81 -29.94 5.06
CA VAL A 202 49.86 -30.31 4.00
C VAL A 202 48.45 -30.55 4.56
N ILE A 203 48.34 -31.23 5.72
CA ILE A 203 47.06 -31.45 6.39
C ILE A 203 46.43 -30.12 6.81
N GLN A 204 47.19 -29.25 7.48
CA GLN A 204 46.70 -27.94 7.93
C GLN A 204 46.27 -27.05 6.75
N LYS A 205 47.02 -27.07 5.64
CA LYS A 205 46.63 -26.38 4.41
C LYS A 205 45.31 -26.93 3.85
N SER A 206 45.17 -28.25 3.78
CA SER A 206 43.95 -28.91 3.27
C SER A 206 42.72 -28.60 4.14
N ARG A 207 42.90 -28.55 5.47
CA ARG A 207 41.85 -28.15 6.41
C ARG A 207 41.40 -26.71 6.22
N LEU A 208 42.35 -25.80 6.01
CA LEU A 208 42.03 -24.40 5.74
C LEU A 208 41.21 -24.27 4.45
N GLU A 209 41.62 -24.95 3.37
CA GLU A 209 40.89 -24.96 2.10
C GLU A 209 39.49 -25.57 2.23
N ASN A 210 39.35 -26.68 2.97
CA ASN A 210 38.07 -27.31 3.23
C ASN A 210 37.15 -26.44 4.08
N SER A 211 37.68 -25.79 5.12
CA SER A 211 36.95 -24.86 5.98
C SER A 211 36.41 -23.68 5.18
N GLN A 212 37.23 -23.09 4.30
CA GLN A 212 36.80 -22.01 3.39
C GLN A 212 35.67 -22.49 2.45
N LYS A 213 35.84 -23.64 1.80
CA LYS A 213 34.80 -24.23 0.92
C LYS A 213 33.51 -24.54 1.67
N ALA A 214 33.61 -25.05 2.90
CA ALA A 214 32.46 -25.34 3.75
C ALA A 214 31.73 -24.05 4.13
N ALA A 215 32.44 -22.99 4.53
CA ALA A 215 31.86 -21.70 4.88
C ALA A 215 31.13 -21.06 3.69
N GLU A 216 31.73 -21.07 2.49
CA GLU A 216 31.10 -20.56 1.27
C GLU A 216 29.80 -21.32 0.93
N LYS A 217 29.83 -22.65 1.00
CA LYS A 217 28.64 -23.47 0.72
C LYS A 217 27.56 -23.31 1.79
N GLN A 218 27.96 -23.18 3.05
CA GLN A 218 27.05 -22.93 4.17
C GLN A 218 26.34 -21.57 4.02
N ALA A 219 27.07 -20.51 3.65
CA ALA A 219 26.47 -19.21 3.37
C ALA A 219 25.47 -19.26 2.21
N LYS A 220 25.77 -20.00 1.14
CA LYS A 220 24.84 -20.24 0.02
C LYS A 220 23.60 -21.02 0.47
N LEU A 221 23.77 -22.07 1.27
CA LEU A 221 22.68 -22.88 1.82
C LEU A 221 21.73 -22.02 2.66
N GLU A 222 22.27 -21.17 3.54
CA GLU A 222 21.48 -20.25 4.37
C GLU A 222 20.73 -19.21 3.52
N ALA A 223 21.37 -18.65 2.49
CA ALA A 223 20.70 -17.74 1.56
C ALA A 223 19.54 -18.41 0.81
N LEU A 224 19.72 -19.64 0.32
CA LEU A 224 18.66 -20.40 -0.35
C LEU A 224 17.53 -20.78 0.61
N ARG A 225 17.83 -21.18 1.84
CA ARG A 225 16.82 -21.47 2.86
C ARG A 225 16.02 -20.22 3.23
N LYS A 226 16.67 -19.07 3.33
CA LYS A 226 15.98 -17.78 3.56
C LYS A 226 15.07 -17.44 2.38
N LYS A 227 15.55 -17.58 1.14
CA LYS A 227 14.75 -17.38 -0.07
C LYS A 227 13.54 -18.33 -0.13
N LEU A 228 13.73 -19.59 0.24
CA LEU A 228 12.65 -20.58 0.34
C LEU A 228 11.61 -20.14 1.39
N GLN A 229 12.05 -19.66 2.55
CA GLN A 229 11.16 -19.18 3.62
C GLN A 229 10.39 -17.91 3.23
N GLU A 230 10.99 -17.02 2.46
CA GLU A 230 10.33 -15.84 1.88
C GLU A 230 9.23 -16.23 0.87
N ILE A 231 9.40 -17.35 0.17
CA ILE A 231 8.42 -17.90 -0.77
C ILE A 231 7.33 -18.74 -0.06
N MET A 232 7.62 -19.29 1.13
CA MET A 232 6.78 -20.23 1.90
C MET A 232 6.09 -19.65 3.16
N PRO A 233 5.32 -18.54 3.15
CA PRO A 233 4.43 -18.29 4.27
C PRO A 233 3.31 -19.35 4.28
N ALA A 234 3.41 -20.27 5.24
CA ALA A 234 2.59 -21.44 5.47
C ALA A 234 1.07 -21.21 5.38
N ARG A 235 0.48 -21.67 4.26
CA ARG A 235 -0.82 -22.32 4.06
C ARG A 235 -0.66 -23.12 2.76
N SER A 236 -1.42 -24.19 2.54
CA SER A 236 -1.60 -24.71 1.18
C SER A 236 -1.88 -23.50 0.28
N ARG A 237 -1.13 -23.31 -0.80
CA ARG A 237 -1.48 -22.22 -1.71
C ARG A 237 -2.86 -22.56 -2.23
N GLU A 238 -3.85 -21.79 -1.78
CA GLU A 238 -5.15 -21.75 -2.42
C GLU A 238 -4.85 -21.21 -3.82
N GLU A 239 -4.86 -22.10 -4.80
CA GLU A 239 -4.97 -21.72 -6.18
C GLU A 239 -6.42 -21.80 -6.58
N LYS A 240 -6.79 -20.99 -7.56
CA LYS A 240 -8.09 -21.07 -8.18
C LYS A 240 -7.93 -21.55 -9.60
N ARG A 241 -8.98 -22.22 -10.05
CA ARG A 241 -9.15 -22.66 -11.43
C ARG A 241 -10.48 -22.10 -11.91
N VAL A 242 -10.48 -21.50 -13.10
CA VAL A 242 -11.74 -21.06 -13.74
C VAL A 242 -12.04 -22.03 -14.88
N LYS A 243 -13.19 -22.71 -14.77
CA LYS A 243 -13.72 -23.64 -15.76
C LYS A 243 -14.85 -22.93 -16.53
N ILE A 244 -14.75 -22.94 -17.84
CA ILE A 244 -15.69 -22.24 -18.74
C ILE A 244 -16.31 -23.30 -19.64
N LEU A 245 -17.59 -23.56 -19.46
CA LEU A 245 -18.31 -24.49 -20.31
C LEU A 245 -18.73 -23.75 -21.59
N ILE A 246 -18.30 -24.25 -22.74
CA ILE A 246 -18.61 -23.66 -24.04
C ILE A 246 -19.25 -24.69 -24.97
N GLU A 247 -20.17 -24.19 -25.80
CA GLU A 247 -20.71 -24.90 -26.96
C GLU A 247 -20.13 -24.28 -28.22
N VAL A 248 -19.49 -25.09 -29.05
CA VAL A 248 -18.82 -24.63 -30.27
C VAL A 248 -19.68 -25.01 -31.48
N ALA A 249 -20.23 -24.01 -32.17
CA ALA A 249 -21.01 -24.22 -33.39
C ALA A 249 -20.14 -24.30 -34.64
N GLN A 250 -19.01 -23.58 -34.66
CA GLN A 250 -18.08 -23.56 -35.79
C GLN A 250 -16.65 -23.61 -35.30
N ALA A 251 -15.85 -24.51 -35.90
CA ALA A 251 -14.43 -24.65 -35.62
C ALA A 251 -13.68 -23.34 -35.90
N GLY A 252 -12.66 -23.05 -35.11
CA GLY A 252 -11.83 -21.88 -35.36
C GLY A 252 -10.88 -21.55 -34.22
N LYS A 253 -10.17 -20.45 -34.40
CA LYS A 253 -9.31 -19.87 -33.38
C LYS A 253 -10.16 -19.01 -32.46
N LEU A 254 -10.05 -19.26 -31.16
CA LEU A 254 -10.74 -18.53 -30.12
C LEU A 254 -9.72 -17.81 -29.24
N GLU A 255 -9.92 -16.52 -29.06
CA GLU A 255 -9.24 -15.71 -28.06
C GLU A 255 -10.18 -15.53 -26.86
N VAL A 256 -9.72 -15.96 -25.70
CA VAL A 256 -10.50 -15.93 -24.45
C VAL A 256 -9.85 -14.94 -23.51
N ASN A 257 -10.60 -13.91 -23.13
CA ASN A 257 -10.21 -12.92 -22.15
C ASN A 257 -10.88 -13.24 -20.82
N LEU A 258 -10.06 -13.40 -19.79
CA LEU A 258 -10.51 -13.62 -18.42
C LEU A 258 -10.16 -12.36 -17.61
N SER A 259 -11.14 -11.82 -16.90
CA SER A 259 -10.91 -10.76 -15.94
C SER A 259 -11.46 -11.12 -14.56
N TYR A 260 -10.78 -10.67 -13.52
CA TYR A 260 -11.17 -10.92 -12.13
C TYR A 260 -10.56 -9.87 -11.20
N ALA A 261 -11.23 -9.64 -10.07
CA ALA A 261 -10.75 -8.82 -8.97
C ALA A 261 -9.94 -9.68 -7.99
N VAL A 262 -8.83 -9.13 -7.51
CA VAL A 262 -8.00 -9.70 -6.45
C VAL A 262 -7.93 -8.76 -5.26
N GLY A 263 -7.94 -9.34 -4.06
CA GLY A 263 -7.59 -8.62 -2.84
C GLY A 263 -6.06 -8.46 -2.69
N PHE A 264 -5.63 -7.82 -1.59
CA PHE A 264 -4.22 -7.71 -1.21
C PHE A 264 -3.33 -6.97 -2.23
N ALA A 265 -3.92 -6.04 -2.98
CA ALA A 265 -3.21 -5.05 -3.78
C ALA A 265 -3.69 -3.65 -3.37
N ARG A 266 -2.79 -2.67 -3.36
CA ARG A 266 -3.14 -1.26 -3.13
C ARG A 266 -2.14 -0.34 -3.80
N TRP A 267 -2.54 0.91 -4.00
CA TRP A 267 -1.62 1.98 -4.34
C TRP A 267 -1.93 3.27 -3.58
N VAL A 268 -0.91 4.11 -3.41
CA VAL A 268 -1.06 5.49 -2.89
C VAL A 268 -0.21 6.46 -3.71
N PRO A 269 -0.68 7.68 -3.96
CA PRO A 269 0.11 8.70 -4.65
C PRO A 269 1.21 9.25 -3.74
N VAL A 270 2.37 9.51 -4.32
CA VAL A 270 3.50 10.18 -3.67
C VAL A 270 4.09 11.22 -4.61
N TYR A 271 4.46 12.36 -4.04
CA TYR A 271 4.92 13.52 -4.79
C TYR A 271 6.34 13.90 -4.37
N THR A 272 7.09 14.41 -5.32
CA THR A 272 8.32 15.14 -5.06
C THR A 272 8.19 16.51 -5.69
N ILE A 273 8.29 17.55 -4.86
CA ILE A 273 8.08 18.95 -5.25
C ILE A 273 9.39 19.69 -5.00
N LYS A 274 10.02 20.15 -6.08
CA LYS A 274 11.30 20.84 -6.03
C LYS A 274 11.14 22.28 -6.50
N ALA A 275 11.30 23.22 -5.59
CA ALA A 275 11.33 24.64 -5.89
C ALA A 275 12.64 25.02 -6.61
N LEU A 276 12.51 25.76 -7.71
CA LEU A 276 13.59 26.38 -8.47
C LEU A 276 13.35 27.89 -8.56
N PRO A 277 13.61 28.66 -7.47
CA PRO A 277 13.28 30.08 -7.43
C PRO A 277 14.04 30.93 -8.47
N GLU A 278 15.20 30.47 -8.93
CA GLU A 278 16.02 31.18 -9.93
C GLU A 278 15.41 31.12 -11.34
N SER A 279 14.72 30.03 -11.69
CA SER A 279 14.02 29.88 -12.97
C SER A 279 12.53 30.19 -12.90
N ALA A 280 12.00 30.56 -11.72
CA ALA A 280 10.58 30.73 -11.46
C ALA A 280 9.74 29.47 -11.81
N GLU A 281 10.27 28.30 -11.45
CA GLU A 281 9.64 27.01 -11.73
C GLU A 281 9.56 26.13 -10.47
N ILE A 282 8.62 25.18 -10.49
CA ILE A 282 8.62 24.01 -9.63
C ILE A 282 8.70 22.76 -10.49
N GLU A 283 9.62 21.86 -10.16
CA GLU A 283 9.64 20.51 -10.73
C GLU A 283 8.77 19.60 -9.87
N LEU A 284 7.67 19.14 -10.45
CA LEU A 284 6.71 18.24 -9.84
C LEU A 284 6.88 16.84 -10.43
N THR A 285 7.28 15.89 -9.58
CA THR A 285 7.29 14.47 -9.93
C THR A 285 6.17 13.75 -9.21
N VAL A 286 5.32 13.07 -9.98
CA VAL A 286 4.19 12.28 -9.51
C VAL A 286 4.53 10.81 -9.66
N ALA A 287 4.43 10.05 -8.57
CA ALA A 287 4.60 8.62 -8.56
C ALA A 287 3.50 7.95 -7.71
N ALA A 288 3.38 6.65 -7.85
CA ALA A 288 2.59 5.82 -6.94
C ALA A 288 3.49 4.83 -6.21
N VAL A 289 3.17 4.58 -4.95
CA VAL A 289 3.68 3.42 -4.23
C VAL A 289 2.64 2.32 -4.39
N VAL A 290 3.01 1.25 -5.09
CA VAL A 290 2.18 0.07 -5.32
C VAL A 290 2.68 -1.06 -4.42
N THR A 291 1.76 -1.76 -3.77
CA THR A 291 2.04 -2.94 -2.95
C THR A 291 1.08 -4.04 -3.35
N GLN A 292 1.60 -5.25 -3.60
CA GLN A 292 0.75 -6.39 -3.96
C GLN A 292 1.24 -7.71 -3.34
N LYS A 293 0.30 -8.50 -2.84
CA LYS A 293 0.50 -9.85 -2.30
C LYS A 293 -0.65 -10.76 -2.74
N THR A 294 -0.96 -10.71 -4.02
CA THR A 294 -2.11 -11.39 -4.63
C THR A 294 -1.88 -12.89 -4.81
N GLY A 295 -0.64 -13.35 -4.73
CA GLY A 295 -0.23 -14.73 -5.01
C GLY A 295 0.27 -14.95 -6.43
N GLU A 296 0.21 -13.92 -7.29
CA GLU A 296 0.65 -13.97 -8.69
C GLU A 296 1.59 -12.79 -9.00
N ASN A 297 2.67 -13.06 -9.73
CA ASN A 297 3.55 -12.01 -10.22
C ASN A 297 2.90 -11.32 -11.43
N TRP A 298 2.97 -9.99 -11.46
CA TRP A 298 2.53 -9.22 -12.62
C TRP A 298 3.75 -8.91 -13.47
N ASP A 299 4.01 -9.68 -14.51
CA ASP A 299 5.20 -9.51 -15.36
C ASP A 299 4.87 -8.74 -16.64
N ASN A 300 5.55 -7.61 -16.85
CA ASN A 300 5.42 -6.76 -18.05
C ASN A 300 3.97 -6.34 -18.38
N VAL A 301 3.19 -5.96 -17.36
CA VAL A 301 1.77 -5.60 -17.53
C VAL A 301 1.57 -4.11 -17.80
N ARG A 302 0.50 -3.77 -18.53
CA ARG A 302 -0.02 -2.39 -18.57
C ARG A 302 -0.65 -2.07 -17.22
N LEU A 303 -0.08 -1.10 -16.51
CA LEU A 303 -0.53 -0.72 -15.17
C LEU A 303 -1.37 0.55 -15.22
N ILE A 304 -2.59 0.47 -14.70
CA ILE A 304 -3.52 1.59 -14.57
C ILE A 304 -3.79 1.79 -13.07
N LEU A 305 -3.68 3.01 -12.58
CA LEU A 305 -3.91 3.34 -11.18
C LEU A 305 -5.23 4.09 -11.07
N SER A 306 -6.21 3.48 -10.41
CA SER A 306 -7.55 4.02 -10.30
C SER A 306 -7.85 4.45 -8.87
N THR A 307 -8.49 5.60 -8.72
CA THR A 307 -8.99 6.10 -7.43
C THR A 307 -10.40 5.60 -7.10
N SER A 308 -11.06 4.92 -8.05
CA SER A 308 -12.35 4.29 -7.80
C SER A 308 -12.23 3.26 -6.69
N LYS A 309 -13.30 3.12 -5.90
CA LYS A 309 -13.49 1.99 -4.98
C LYS A 309 -14.64 1.14 -5.51
N PRO A 310 -14.37 0.08 -6.29
CA PRO A 310 -15.42 -0.79 -6.82
C PRO A 310 -16.29 -1.45 -5.74
N THR A 311 -15.81 -1.44 -4.49
CA THR A 311 -16.44 -2.02 -3.29
C THR A 311 -17.23 -1.00 -2.45
N ALA A 312 -17.28 0.28 -2.83
CA ALA A 312 -18.08 1.27 -2.12
C ALA A 312 -19.56 0.87 -2.21
N GLY A 313 -20.20 0.70 -1.05
CA GLY A 313 -21.51 0.05 -0.93
C GLY A 313 -22.54 0.50 -1.97
N ASN A 314 -23.15 -0.49 -2.63
CA ASN A 314 -24.12 -0.30 -3.73
C ASN A 314 -25.50 0.19 -3.25
N GLN A 315 -25.63 0.59 -1.98
CA GLN A 315 -26.86 1.10 -1.41
C GLN A 315 -26.60 2.44 -0.73
N PRO A 316 -27.39 3.49 -1.01
CA PRO A 316 -27.33 4.72 -0.25
C PRO A 316 -27.66 4.40 1.21
N GLY A 317 -26.94 5.05 2.14
CA GLY A 317 -27.35 5.06 3.54
C GLY A 317 -28.75 5.65 3.63
N GLN A 318 -29.66 4.98 4.35
CA GLN A 318 -30.98 5.55 4.62
C GLN A 318 -30.85 6.55 5.77
N LEU A 319 -31.38 7.76 5.57
CA LEU A 319 -31.55 8.72 6.66
C LEU A 319 -32.62 8.17 7.60
N TYR A 320 -32.24 7.89 8.84
CA TYR A 320 -33.23 7.70 9.90
C TYR A 320 -33.80 9.07 10.28
N PRO A 321 -35.13 9.18 10.55
CA PRO A 321 -35.71 10.42 11.01
C PRO A 321 -34.96 10.95 12.24
N TRP A 322 -34.39 12.14 12.13
CA TRP A 322 -33.72 12.81 13.24
C TRP A 322 -34.77 13.55 14.08
N TYR A 323 -35.39 12.84 15.01
CA TYR A 323 -36.33 13.45 15.95
C TYR A 323 -35.55 14.32 16.95
N LEU A 324 -35.82 15.63 16.93
CA LEU A 324 -35.43 16.56 17.98
C LEU A 324 -36.57 16.60 19.01
N ASP A 325 -36.28 16.15 20.23
CA ASP A 325 -37.21 16.20 21.36
C ASP A 325 -36.57 16.95 22.53
N PHE A 326 -37.39 17.55 23.39
CA PHE A 326 -36.92 18.18 24.62
C PHE A 326 -36.37 17.11 25.55
N ALA A 327 -35.24 17.39 26.23
CA ALA A 327 -34.65 16.47 27.19
C ALA A 327 -35.61 16.23 28.37
N GLN A 328 -36.44 15.18 28.27
CA GLN A 328 -37.25 14.74 29.39
C GLN A 328 -36.34 14.04 30.41
N PRO A 329 -36.38 14.44 31.69
CA PRO A 329 -35.68 13.69 32.72
C PRO A 329 -36.21 12.26 32.72
N ARG A 330 -35.33 11.30 32.40
CA ARG A 330 -35.65 9.88 32.49
C ARG A 330 -35.93 9.55 33.95
N MET A 331 -37.20 9.53 34.35
CA MET A 331 -37.62 8.73 35.50
C MET A 331 -37.33 7.28 35.15
N MET A 332 -36.32 6.70 35.79
CA MET A 332 -36.12 5.26 35.77
C MET A 332 -37.37 4.61 36.35
N LYS A 333 -38.27 4.11 35.48
CA LYS A 333 -39.26 3.15 35.91
C LYS A 333 -38.51 1.88 36.26
N ALA A 334 -38.59 1.49 37.53
CA ALA A 334 -38.16 0.17 37.97
C ALA A 334 -38.80 -0.88 37.06
N LEU A 335 -37.96 -1.69 36.43
CA LEU A 335 -38.40 -2.82 35.62
C LEU A 335 -39.05 -3.86 36.53
N SER A 336 -40.38 -3.83 36.61
CA SER A 336 -41.17 -4.97 37.07
C SER A 336 -41.03 -6.13 36.06
N ARG A 337 -40.68 -7.31 36.59
CA ARG A 337 -40.16 -8.49 35.88
C ARG A 337 -41.20 -9.37 35.17
N ASP A 338 -42.36 -8.83 34.78
CA ASP A 338 -43.50 -9.64 34.31
C ASP A 338 -43.98 -9.38 32.86
N LYS A 339 -43.15 -8.80 31.99
CA LYS A 339 -43.50 -8.67 30.56
C LYS A 339 -42.35 -9.09 29.66
N MET A 340 -42.02 -10.37 29.72
CA MET A 340 -41.20 -11.06 28.72
C MET A 340 -41.97 -12.22 28.08
N GLU A 341 -43.25 -11.98 27.78
CA GLU A 341 -44.06 -12.81 26.89
C GLU A 341 -44.98 -11.87 26.10
N ALA A 342 -45.21 -12.19 24.83
CA ALA A 342 -45.94 -11.42 23.81
C ALA A 342 -45.16 -10.31 23.08
N LYS A 343 -44.30 -10.73 22.14
CA LYS A 343 -44.32 -10.20 20.76
C LYS A 343 -43.60 -11.14 19.79
N ALA A 344 -44.20 -12.30 19.58
CA ALA A 344 -44.02 -13.10 18.38
C ALA A 344 -45.27 -12.89 17.53
N THR A 345 -45.12 -12.21 16.39
CA THR A 345 -45.91 -12.31 15.14
C THR A 345 -45.69 -11.04 14.32
N LEU A 346 -44.84 -11.11 13.30
CA LEU A 346 -44.91 -10.26 12.12
C LEU A 346 -44.63 -11.15 10.92
N GLU A 347 -45.66 -11.34 10.09
CA GLU A 347 -45.63 -12.04 8.80
C GLU A 347 -44.83 -11.23 7.77
N PRO A 348 -44.14 -11.87 6.81
CA PRO A 348 -43.51 -11.17 5.70
C PRO A 348 -44.50 -10.95 4.54
N GLU A 349 -44.58 -9.71 4.08
CA GLU A 349 -45.31 -9.29 2.88
C GLU A 349 -44.44 -9.54 1.63
N GLU A 350 -44.96 -10.25 0.64
CA GLU A 350 -44.29 -10.55 -0.63
C GLU A 350 -44.35 -9.37 -1.61
N ALA A 351 -43.23 -9.07 -2.26
CA ALA A 351 -43.15 -8.13 -3.39
C ALA A 351 -42.85 -8.89 -4.70
N PRO A 352 -43.41 -8.47 -5.85
CA PRO A 352 -43.37 -9.25 -7.08
C PRO A 352 -42.01 -9.19 -7.78
N ALA A 353 -41.63 -10.30 -8.40
CA ALA A 353 -40.44 -10.43 -9.23
C ALA A 353 -40.65 -9.77 -10.61
N MET A 354 -39.75 -8.86 -10.98
CA MET A 354 -39.57 -8.45 -12.38
C MET A 354 -38.31 -9.10 -12.96
N ALA A 355 -38.48 -9.72 -14.12
CA ALA A 355 -37.43 -10.25 -14.96
C ALA A 355 -36.60 -9.11 -15.58
N TYR A 356 -35.29 -9.31 -15.70
CA TYR A 356 -34.44 -8.51 -16.58
C TYR A 356 -33.89 -9.41 -17.68
N GLU A 357 -34.15 -9.04 -18.93
CA GLU A 357 -33.45 -9.53 -20.11
C GLU A 357 -32.09 -8.85 -20.23
N GLU A 358 -31.14 -9.59 -20.78
CA GLU A 358 -29.76 -9.20 -21.06
C GLU A 358 -29.71 -8.32 -22.32
N THR A 359 -29.29 -7.06 -22.19
CA THR A 359 -28.72 -6.29 -23.30
C THR A 359 -27.36 -5.76 -22.88
N ALA A 360 -26.34 -6.15 -23.62
CA ALA A 360 -24.99 -5.62 -23.48
C ALA A 360 -24.98 -4.15 -23.89
N GLU A 361 -24.75 -3.26 -22.92
CA GLU A 361 -24.37 -1.88 -23.17
C GLU A 361 -23.01 -1.58 -22.55
N ILE A 362 -22.28 -0.75 -23.29
CA ILE A 362 -20.92 -0.29 -23.06
C ILE A 362 -20.81 0.31 -21.65
N VAL A 363 -19.93 -0.27 -20.82
CA VAL A 363 -19.64 0.28 -19.49
C VAL A 363 -18.64 1.42 -19.65
N GLU A 364 -19.15 2.64 -19.79
CA GLU A 364 -18.42 3.82 -19.34
C GLU A 364 -18.31 3.72 -17.80
N THR A 365 -17.11 3.46 -17.30
CA THR A 365 -16.84 3.39 -15.85
C THR A 365 -17.13 4.74 -15.19
N TRP A 366 -18.23 4.82 -14.46
CA TRP A 366 -18.57 5.92 -13.58
C TRP A 366 -17.62 6.00 -12.37
N ALA A 367 -17.12 7.20 -12.10
CA ALA A 367 -16.49 7.66 -10.86
C ALA A 367 -15.10 7.09 -10.49
N GLY A 368 -14.05 7.64 -11.12
CA GLY A 368 -12.70 7.71 -10.56
C GLY A 368 -11.66 8.19 -11.56
N VAL A 369 -10.61 8.83 -11.06
CA VAL A 369 -9.44 9.20 -11.87
C VAL A 369 -8.65 7.93 -12.16
N ASN A 370 -8.44 7.63 -13.45
CA ASN A 370 -7.58 6.57 -13.94
C ASN A 370 -6.29 7.16 -14.48
N LEU A 371 -5.16 6.82 -13.86
CA LEU A 371 -3.83 7.25 -14.26
C LEU A 371 -3.13 6.08 -14.95
N GLU A 372 -2.97 6.16 -16.26
CA GLU A 372 -2.24 5.15 -17.02
C GLU A 372 -0.73 5.38 -16.89
N VAL A 373 0.00 4.33 -16.52
CA VAL A 373 1.47 4.38 -16.46
C VAL A 373 2.03 4.15 -17.86
N LYS A 374 2.82 5.11 -18.37
CA LYS A 374 3.31 5.14 -19.76
C LYS A 374 4.13 3.90 -20.17
N LYS A 375 4.75 3.20 -19.22
CA LYS A 375 5.56 2.00 -19.46
C LYS A 375 4.90 0.78 -18.83
N THR A 376 5.18 -0.39 -19.36
CA THR A 376 4.83 -1.65 -18.70
C THR A 376 5.69 -1.87 -17.46
N TRP A 377 5.15 -2.61 -16.50
CA TRP A 377 5.81 -2.85 -15.20
C TRP A 377 5.80 -4.33 -14.81
N SER A 378 6.84 -4.75 -14.09
CA SER A 378 6.90 -6.03 -13.42
C SER A 378 6.84 -5.87 -11.89
N LEU A 379 5.84 -6.47 -11.24
CA LEU A 379 5.56 -6.36 -9.81
C LEU A 379 5.39 -7.76 -9.18
N PRO A 380 6.41 -8.25 -8.45
CA PRO A 380 6.33 -9.53 -7.73
C PRO A 380 5.27 -9.52 -6.63
N SER A 381 4.73 -10.69 -6.29
CA SER A 381 3.79 -10.87 -5.18
C SER A 381 4.51 -11.02 -3.82
N ASP A 382 5.40 -10.10 -3.51
CA ASP A 382 6.22 -10.11 -2.29
C ASP A 382 5.67 -9.23 -1.15
N GLY A 383 4.65 -8.41 -1.43
CA GLY A 383 4.08 -7.46 -0.48
C GLY A 383 4.98 -6.27 -0.17
N LEU A 384 6.06 -6.06 -0.92
CA LEU A 384 6.96 -4.92 -0.75
C LEU A 384 6.43 -3.69 -1.48
N GLU A 385 6.79 -2.51 -0.99
CA GLU A 385 6.48 -1.24 -1.63
C GLU A 385 7.34 -1.04 -2.88
N ARG A 386 6.69 -0.73 -4.01
CA ARG A 386 7.35 -0.43 -5.28
C ARG A 386 6.91 0.95 -5.77
N ARG A 387 7.88 1.82 -6.01
CA ARG A 387 7.63 3.17 -6.53
C ARG A 387 7.53 3.14 -8.06
N VAL A 388 6.38 3.50 -8.58
CA VAL A 388 6.05 3.56 -10.01
C VAL A 388 5.90 5.03 -10.42
N PRO A 389 6.77 5.58 -11.30
CA PRO A 389 6.65 6.93 -11.82
C PRO A 389 5.43 7.04 -12.74
N ILE A 390 4.65 8.11 -12.56
CA ILE A 390 3.45 8.41 -13.35
C ILE A 390 3.77 9.54 -14.31
N ASP A 391 4.24 10.68 -13.79
CA ASP A 391 4.58 11.84 -14.60
C ASP A 391 5.63 12.72 -13.92
N SER A 392 6.30 13.56 -14.70
CA SER A 392 7.25 14.56 -14.20
C SER A 392 7.20 15.79 -15.10
N GLN A 393 6.91 16.95 -14.53
CA GLN A 393 6.76 18.20 -15.26
C GLN A 393 7.35 19.38 -14.50
N LYS A 394 7.82 20.38 -15.24
CA LYS A 394 8.15 21.70 -14.70
C LYS A 394 6.95 22.62 -14.88
N LEU A 395 6.52 23.23 -13.78
CA LEU A 395 5.39 24.13 -13.71
C LEU A 395 5.89 25.55 -13.44
N PRO A 396 5.37 26.58 -14.14
CA PRO A 396 5.61 27.97 -13.77
C PRO A 396 5.14 28.22 -12.33
N ALA A 397 5.96 28.92 -11.56
CA ALA A 397 5.73 29.16 -10.15
C ALA A 397 6.04 30.62 -9.78
N THR A 398 5.19 31.21 -8.94
CA THR A 398 5.52 32.47 -8.28
C THR A 398 6.18 32.19 -6.94
N PHE A 399 7.17 33.00 -6.57
CA PHE A 399 7.84 32.89 -5.27
C PHE A 399 7.79 34.23 -4.56
N ASP A 400 7.35 34.20 -3.31
CA ASP A 400 7.40 35.32 -2.37
C ASP A 400 7.75 34.82 -0.97
N TYR A 401 7.82 35.73 -0.01
CA TYR A 401 8.03 35.38 1.38
C TYR A 401 6.83 35.76 2.23
N LEU A 402 6.48 34.94 3.22
CA LEU A 402 5.44 35.23 4.20
C LEU A 402 6.02 35.28 5.60
N SER A 403 5.65 36.28 6.39
CA SER A 403 5.99 36.35 7.81
C SER A 403 4.78 36.73 8.67
N VAL A 404 4.60 36.00 9.77
CA VAL A 404 3.54 36.23 10.77
C VAL A 404 4.17 36.29 12.17
N PRO A 405 4.92 37.36 12.50
CA PRO A 405 5.82 37.40 13.64
C PRO A 405 5.12 37.31 15.00
N LYS A 406 3.82 37.59 15.09
CA LYS A 406 3.02 37.34 16.29
C LYS A 406 2.95 35.86 16.67
N LEU A 407 2.94 34.97 15.68
CA LEU A 407 2.89 33.52 15.90
C LEU A 407 4.30 32.94 15.99
N GLN A 408 5.17 33.38 15.07
CA GLN A 408 6.56 32.93 14.99
C GLN A 408 7.39 33.98 14.26
N GLU A 409 8.52 34.36 14.85
CA GLU A 409 9.46 35.34 14.29
C GLU A 409 10.32 34.75 13.16
N LEU A 410 9.65 34.15 12.17
CA LEU A 410 10.26 33.49 11.02
C LEU A 410 9.70 34.06 9.71
N VAL A 411 10.50 33.96 8.65
CA VAL A 411 10.13 34.35 7.29
C VAL A 411 10.19 33.10 6.41
N PHE A 412 9.07 32.71 5.82
CA PHE A 412 8.95 31.47 5.04
C PHE A 412 8.98 31.75 3.56
N LEU A 413 9.72 30.94 2.79
CA LEU A 413 9.59 30.93 1.33
C LEU A 413 8.25 30.29 0.97
N ARG A 414 7.41 31.04 0.26
CA ARG A 414 6.10 30.62 -0.21
C ARG A 414 6.11 30.56 -1.73
N SER A 415 5.41 29.58 -2.28
CA SER A 415 5.18 29.47 -3.72
C SER A 415 3.72 29.26 -4.03
N GLY A 416 3.28 29.87 -5.13
CA GLY A 416 2.00 29.60 -5.77
C GLY A 416 2.24 28.90 -7.10
N ILE A 417 1.59 27.75 -7.30
CA ILE A 417 1.56 27.04 -8.58
C ILE A 417 0.13 26.75 -9.00
N LYS A 418 -0.10 26.63 -10.30
CA LYS A 418 -1.36 26.15 -10.86
C LYS A 418 -1.18 24.72 -11.33
N ASN A 419 -2.11 23.82 -10.99
CA ASN A 419 -2.07 22.45 -11.49
C ASN A 419 -2.46 22.42 -12.98
N THR A 420 -1.47 22.43 -13.88
CA THR A 420 -1.69 22.35 -15.34
C THR A 420 -1.56 20.92 -15.89
N LEU A 421 -1.49 19.90 -15.02
CA LEU A 421 -1.49 18.50 -15.46
C LEU A 421 -2.85 18.14 -16.07
N SER A 422 -2.89 17.06 -16.86
CA SER A 422 -4.15 16.54 -17.42
C SER A 422 -5.03 15.82 -16.38
N PHE A 423 -4.59 15.73 -15.13
CA PHE A 423 -5.25 15.04 -14.04
C PHE A 423 -5.11 15.81 -12.71
N PRO A 424 -6.06 15.65 -11.77
CA PRO A 424 -5.97 16.31 -10.47
C PRO A 424 -4.85 15.70 -9.61
N LEU A 425 -4.24 16.51 -8.74
CA LEU A 425 -3.37 16.00 -7.69
C LEU A 425 -4.25 15.42 -6.59
N LEU A 426 -3.96 14.19 -6.21
CA LEU A 426 -4.71 13.44 -5.22
C LEU A 426 -4.09 13.64 -3.84
N PRO A 427 -4.86 13.48 -2.76
CA PRO A 427 -4.29 13.54 -1.42
C PRO A 427 -3.17 12.51 -1.24
N GLY A 428 -2.00 12.95 -0.79
CA GLY A 428 -0.83 12.08 -0.69
C GLY A 428 0.40 12.77 -0.11
N ARG A 429 1.40 11.98 0.26
CA ARG A 429 2.64 12.52 0.83
C ARG A 429 3.44 13.23 -0.27
N ALA A 430 3.90 14.45 0.01
CA ALA A 430 4.79 15.22 -0.83
C ALA A 430 6.11 15.52 -0.13
N ASP A 431 7.21 15.12 -0.75
CA ASP A 431 8.56 15.48 -0.30
C ASP A 431 8.98 16.80 -0.94
N LEU A 432 9.47 17.74 -0.13
CA LEU A 432 9.76 19.11 -0.53
C LEU A 432 11.27 19.35 -0.61
N PHE A 433 11.69 20.00 -1.69
CA PHE A 433 13.07 20.36 -1.94
C PHE A 433 13.17 21.82 -2.39
N ILE A 434 14.25 22.51 -2.02
CA ILE A 434 14.73 23.71 -2.73
C ILE A 434 16.00 23.30 -3.45
N SER A 435 16.05 23.45 -4.77
CA SER A 435 17.19 23.00 -5.57
C SER A 435 17.53 21.53 -5.28
N GLN A 436 18.61 21.22 -4.56
CA GLN A 436 18.97 19.83 -4.21
C GLN A 436 18.73 19.51 -2.73
N ASP A 437 18.34 20.50 -1.92
CA ASP A 437 18.25 20.37 -0.47
C ASP A 437 16.86 19.89 -0.06
N PHE A 438 16.81 18.79 0.70
CA PHE A 438 15.57 18.25 1.26
C PHE A 438 15.14 19.08 2.47
N LEU A 439 13.88 19.53 2.47
CA LEU A 439 13.33 20.38 3.53
C LEU A 439 12.40 19.64 4.48
N GLY A 440 11.79 18.55 4.01
CA GLY A 440 10.80 17.81 4.76
C GLY A 440 9.71 17.23 3.88
N SER A 441 8.68 16.70 4.53
CA SER A 441 7.50 16.14 3.86
C SER A 441 6.24 16.81 4.38
N MET A 442 5.24 16.98 3.51
CA MET A 442 3.89 17.40 3.87
C MET A 442 2.86 16.39 3.33
N ASN A 443 1.62 16.48 3.80
CA ASN A 443 0.49 15.85 3.12
C ASN A 443 -0.12 16.88 2.19
N LEU A 444 -0.13 16.57 0.90
CA LEU A 444 -0.82 17.33 -0.12
C LEU A 444 -2.31 17.00 -0.04
N ASP A 445 -3.16 18.03 -0.12
CA ASP A 445 -4.61 17.87 -0.26
C ASP A 445 -5.01 17.65 -1.72
N PHE A 446 -6.30 17.42 -1.99
CA PHE A 446 -6.79 17.29 -3.36
C PHE A 446 -6.68 18.64 -4.09
N VAL A 447 -6.00 18.66 -5.23
CA VAL A 447 -5.88 19.86 -6.09
C VAL A 447 -6.48 19.55 -7.46
N PRO A 448 -7.66 20.11 -7.81
CA PRO A 448 -8.25 19.95 -9.12
C PRO A 448 -7.33 20.40 -10.27
N VAL A 449 -7.65 19.96 -11.49
CA VAL A 449 -7.01 20.50 -12.69
C VAL A 449 -7.35 21.99 -12.79
N ASN A 450 -6.35 22.80 -13.14
CA ASN A 450 -6.40 24.25 -13.23
C ASN A 450 -6.62 25.00 -11.91
N ASP A 451 -6.57 24.33 -10.76
CA ASP A 451 -6.65 25.00 -9.46
C ASP A 451 -5.27 25.40 -8.92
N GLU A 452 -5.25 26.32 -7.97
CA GLU A 452 -4.02 26.83 -7.35
C GLU A 452 -3.62 26.01 -6.12
N LEU A 453 -2.31 25.78 -5.99
CA LEU A 453 -1.69 25.16 -4.84
C LEU A 453 -0.66 26.14 -4.25
N LYS A 454 -0.80 26.40 -2.95
CA LYS A 454 0.17 27.18 -2.17
C LYS A 454 1.07 26.25 -1.37
N LEU A 455 2.37 26.45 -1.51
CA LEU A 455 3.40 25.63 -0.90
C LEU A 455 4.33 26.49 -0.06
N PHE A 456 4.84 25.92 1.02
CA PHE A 456 5.80 26.56 1.92
C PHE A 456 7.06 25.71 1.98
N PHE A 457 8.21 26.33 1.71
CA PHE A 457 9.51 25.67 1.59
C PHE A 457 10.43 26.01 2.76
N GLY A 458 9.86 26.13 3.97
CA GLY A 458 10.61 26.36 5.20
C GLY A 458 11.08 27.80 5.39
N GLU A 459 11.82 28.00 6.49
CA GLU A 459 12.36 29.31 6.88
C GLU A 459 13.55 29.73 6.01
N ASP A 460 13.65 31.02 5.76
CA ASP A 460 14.82 31.63 5.17
C ASP A 460 15.60 32.43 6.21
N ARG A 461 16.69 31.86 6.72
CA ARG A 461 17.52 32.47 7.76
C ARG A 461 18.23 33.76 7.33
N GLN A 462 18.26 34.07 6.03
CA GLN A 462 18.79 35.33 5.52
C GLN A 462 17.76 36.46 5.57
N LEU A 463 16.50 36.18 5.92
CA LEU A 463 15.49 37.19 6.19
C LEU A 463 15.16 37.17 7.68
N LYS A 464 15.46 38.28 8.36
CA LYS A 464 15.24 38.39 9.80
C LYS A 464 14.00 39.20 10.07
N VAL A 465 13.11 38.68 10.92
CA VAL A 465 11.96 39.41 11.44
C VAL A 465 12.02 39.39 12.97
N LYS A 466 11.61 40.48 13.61
CA LYS A 466 11.49 40.58 15.07
C LYS A 466 10.27 41.42 15.42
N ARG A 467 9.47 41.00 16.40
CA ARG A 467 8.29 41.71 16.89
C ARG A 467 8.39 41.95 18.39
N GLU A 468 8.56 43.20 18.77
CA GLU A 468 8.84 43.62 20.13
C GLU A 468 7.69 44.45 20.69
N LEU A 469 7.28 44.17 21.93
CA LEU A 469 6.42 45.07 22.69
C LEU A 469 7.30 46.19 23.26
N VAL A 470 7.29 47.35 22.62
CA VAL A 470 8.14 48.49 23.03
C VAL A 470 7.51 49.34 24.11
N LYS A 471 6.18 49.33 24.23
CA LYS A 471 5.45 50.11 25.23
C LYS A 471 4.20 49.38 25.69
N ARG A 472 4.01 49.30 27.02
CA ARG A 472 2.78 48.86 27.67
C ARG A 472 2.47 49.79 28.82
N GLU A 473 1.55 50.71 28.61
CA GLU A 473 1.13 51.68 29.63
C GLU A 473 -0.31 51.43 30.03
N LYS A 474 -0.51 51.13 31.32
CA LYS A 474 -1.84 51.07 31.91
C LYS A 474 -2.16 52.43 32.52
N SER A 475 -3.25 53.02 32.07
CA SER A 475 -3.81 54.23 32.68
C SER A 475 -5.09 53.85 33.40
N GLY A 476 -5.14 54.12 34.71
CA GLY A 476 -6.34 53.92 35.51
C GLY A 476 -7.45 54.89 35.06
N PRO A 477 -8.70 54.65 35.50
CA PRO A 477 -9.73 55.66 35.36
C PRO A 477 -9.24 56.93 36.08
N GLY A 478 -9.32 58.09 35.42
CA GLY A 478 -9.14 59.37 36.11
C GLY A 478 -10.15 59.52 37.26
N PHE A 479 -10.10 60.64 38.00
CA PHE A 479 -10.92 60.90 39.19
C PHE A 479 -12.46 60.67 39.03
N LEU A 480 -12.97 60.58 37.79
CA LEU A 480 -14.38 60.31 37.43
C LEU A 480 -14.57 59.12 36.45
N GLY A 481 -13.54 58.36 36.10
CA GLY A 481 -13.61 57.31 35.07
C GLY A 481 -14.16 55.97 35.57
N LYS A 482 -14.91 55.25 34.73
CA LYS A 482 -15.36 53.85 34.99
C LYS A 482 -14.53 52.78 34.26
N ASN A 483 -13.64 53.21 33.36
CA ASN A 483 -12.89 52.34 32.47
C ASN A 483 -11.38 52.46 32.71
N GLU A 484 -10.68 51.34 32.58
CA GLU A 484 -9.22 51.26 32.48
C GLU A 484 -8.80 51.31 31.01
N ARG A 485 -7.62 51.87 30.73
CA ARG A 485 -7.01 51.89 29.39
C ARG A 485 -5.66 51.22 29.42
N ILE A 486 -5.35 50.43 28.41
CA ILE A 486 -4.02 49.92 28.15
C ILE A 486 -3.60 50.39 26.75
N ASN A 487 -2.56 51.22 26.68
CA ASN A 487 -1.87 51.54 25.44
C ASN A 487 -0.76 50.50 25.19
N LEU A 488 -0.79 49.88 24.02
CA LEU A 488 0.23 48.96 23.54
C LEU A 488 0.88 49.52 22.28
N VAL A 489 2.21 49.51 22.25
CA VAL A 489 2.99 49.81 21.05
C VAL A 489 3.88 48.62 20.74
N TYR A 490 3.70 48.03 19.57
CA TYR A 490 4.57 47.00 19.02
C TYR A 490 5.44 47.58 17.91
N LYS A 491 6.70 47.14 17.88
CA LYS A 491 7.63 47.41 16.80
C LYS A 491 7.96 46.10 16.10
N ILE A 492 7.80 46.06 14.77
CA ILE A 492 8.26 44.96 13.94
C ILE A 492 9.44 45.44 13.11
N THR A 493 10.51 44.67 13.08
CA THR A 493 11.70 44.94 12.27
C THR A 493 11.90 43.80 11.30
N LEU A 494 11.94 44.10 10.01
CA LEU A 494 12.18 43.13 8.94
C LEU A 494 13.46 43.53 8.19
N GLU A 495 14.36 42.58 7.96
CA GLU A 495 15.69 42.85 7.41
C GLU A 495 16.08 41.79 6.37
N ASN A 496 16.53 42.24 5.20
CA ASN A 496 16.99 41.39 4.12
C ASN A 496 18.52 41.27 4.12
N LEU A 497 19.06 40.12 4.52
CA LEU A 497 20.49 39.81 4.46
C LEU A 497 20.90 39.06 3.19
N ARG A 498 19.98 38.84 2.25
CA ARG A 498 20.32 38.30 0.94
C ARG A 498 21.01 39.36 0.10
N ASN A 499 21.73 38.89 -0.92
CA ASN A 499 22.37 39.71 -1.94
C ASN A 499 21.43 40.04 -3.13
N ARG A 500 20.11 39.89 -2.96
CA ARG A 500 19.10 40.18 -3.98
C ARG A 500 17.88 40.84 -3.36
N LEU A 501 17.11 41.56 -4.18
CA LEU A 501 15.79 42.07 -3.80
C LEU A 501 14.86 40.90 -3.46
N VAL A 502 14.06 41.06 -2.39
CA VAL A 502 13.02 40.10 -1.99
C VAL A 502 11.69 40.80 -1.80
N GLU A 503 10.60 40.10 -2.13
CA GLU A 503 9.24 40.55 -1.82
C GLU A 503 8.69 39.76 -0.64
N VAL A 504 8.32 40.46 0.44
CA VAL A 504 7.80 39.87 1.67
C VAL A 504 6.38 40.36 1.93
N GLU A 505 5.46 39.43 2.10
CA GLU A 505 4.16 39.65 2.71
C GLU A 505 4.29 39.54 4.22
N LEU A 506 4.16 40.66 4.92
CA LEU A 506 4.11 40.69 6.38
C LEU A 506 2.65 40.72 6.83
N GLN A 507 2.29 39.84 7.77
CA GLN A 507 0.98 39.86 8.41
C GLN A 507 1.10 40.01 9.92
N ASP A 508 0.29 40.90 10.49
CA ASP A 508 0.09 41.01 11.93
C ASP A 508 -1.40 41.30 12.18
N GLN A 509 -1.78 41.58 13.43
CA GLN A 509 -3.15 41.88 13.77
C GLN A 509 -3.25 42.87 14.91
N ILE A 510 -4.37 43.59 14.91
CA ILE A 510 -4.84 44.37 16.04
C ILE A 510 -6.05 43.68 16.66
N PRO A 511 -6.32 43.88 17.96
CA PRO A 511 -7.48 43.28 18.60
C PRO A 511 -8.77 43.82 17.97
N VAL A 512 -9.76 42.94 17.83
CA VAL A 512 -11.13 43.30 17.46
C VAL A 512 -12.03 42.93 18.64
N SER A 513 -12.83 43.89 19.08
CA SER A 513 -13.74 43.66 20.20
C SER A 513 -14.93 42.82 19.77
N GLN A 514 -15.24 41.77 20.54
CA GLN A 514 -16.48 41.01 20.43
C GLN A 514 -17.51 41.41 21.50
N ASN A 515 -17.19 42.40 22.35
CA ASN A 515 -18.04 42.84 23.45
C ASN A 515 -18.21 44.36 23.39
N SER A 516 -19.45 44.84 23.41
CA SER A 516 -19.74 46.28 23.36
C SER A 516 -19.12 47.09 24.50
N ARG A 517 -18.69 46.46 25.59
CA ARG A 517 -18.01 47.12 26.72
C ARG A 517 -16.48 47.23 26.55
N ILE A 518 -15.90 46.62 25.53
CA ILE A 518 -14.47 46.72 25.21
C ILE A 518 -14.36 47.51 23.92
N GLU A 519 -13.58 48.60 23.95
CA GLU A 519 -13.37 49.45 22.78
C GLU A 519 -11.88 49.49 22.43
N VAL A 520 -11.57 49.35 21.14
CA VAL A 520 -10.21 49.49 20.61
C VAL A 520 -10.13 50.83 19.88
N LYS A 521 -9.28 51.74 20.38
CA LYS A 521 -9.14 53.13 19.92
C LYS A 521 -7.68 53.50 19.67
N ASP A 522 -7.44 54.72 19.20
CA ASP A 522 -6.11 55.30 18.98
C ASP A 522 -5.18 54.45 18.11
N ILE A 523 -5.75 53.75 17.13
CA ILE A 523 -5.02 52.85 16.25
C ILE A 523 -4.12 53.69 15.34
N LYS A 524 -2.80 53.61 15.54
CA LYS A 524 -1.80 54.19 14.64
C LYS A 524 -0.92 53.08 14.09
N ILE A 525 -0.84 53.04 12.76
CA ILE A 525 -0.11 52.01 12.03
C ILE A 525 0.82 52.70 11.05
N PHE A 526 2.11 52.40 11.11
CA PHE A 526 3.10 52.97 10.20
C PHE A 526 4.16 51.92 9.81
N PRO A 527 4.50 51.76 8.52
CA PRO A 527 3.78 52.28 7.34
C PRO A 527 2.34 51.73 7.25
N PRO A 528 1.43 52.39 6.51
CA PRO A 528 0.06 51.89 6.34
C PRO A 528 0.04 50.53 5.62
N PRO A 529 -0.82 49.58 6.03
CA PRO A 529 -0.95 48.29 5.39
C PRO A 529 -1.67 48.41 4.05
N VAL A 530 -1.43 47.45 3.14
CA VAL A 530 -2.16 47.37 1.86
C VAL A 530 -3.58 46.89 2.06
N SER A 531 -3.84 46.14 3.13
CA SER A 531 -5.20 45.73 3.53
C SER A 531 -5.33 45.57 5.04
N ARG A 532 -6.56 45.80 5.51
CA ARG A 532 -7.03 45.47 6.86
C ARG A 532 -8.40 44.81 6.73
N ASP A 533 -8.56 43.61 7.28
CA ASP A 533 -9.84 42.90 7.26
C ASP A 533 -10.69 43.15 8.52
N GLU A 534 -11.93 42.66 8.50
CA GLU A 534 -12.89 42.77 9.62
C GLU A 534 -12.42 42.03 10.88
N LYS A 535 -11.49 41.08 10.74
CA LYS A 535 -10.89 40.32 11.84
C LYS A 535 -9.67 41.04 12.43
N GLY A 536 -9.33 42.22 11.91
CA GLY A 536 -8.21 43.02 12.37
C GLY A 536 -6.85 42.54 11.87
N ILE A 537 -6.82 41.65 10.87
CA ILE A 537 -5.58 41.22 10.21
C ILE A 537 -5.08 42.36 9.32
N LEU A 538 -3.81 42.69 9.46
CA LEU A 538 -3.10 43.72 8.71
C LEU A 538 -2.14 43.01 7.75
N THR A 539 -2.09 43.45 6.50
CA THR A 539 -1.15 42.90 5.51
C THR A 539 -0.33 44.01 4.86
N TRP A 540 0.98 43.81 4.77
CA TRP A 540 1.90 44.65 4.00
C TRP A 540 2.58 43.81 2.92
N LYS A 541 2.80 44.39 1.74
CA LYS A 541 3.64 43.82 0.69
C LYS A 541 4.87 44.71 0.53
N ILE A 542 6.03 44.18 0.88
CA ILE A 542 7.27 44.97 1.02
C ILE A 542 8.31 44.44 0.05
N LYS A 543 8.92 45.35 -0.71
CA LYS A 543 10.14 45.05 -1.46
C LYS A 543 11.33 45.48 -0.63
N LEU A 544 12.24 44.55 -0.34
CA LEU A 544 13.46 44.82 0.42
C LEU A 544 14.67 44.60 -0.47
N GLU A 545 15.43 45.66 -0.70
CA GLU A 545 16.74 45.61 -1.35
C GLU A 545 17.76 44.84 -0.49
N PRO A 546 18.88 44.39 -1.07
CA PRO A 546 19.96 43.76 -0.32
C PRO A 546 20.44 44.62 0.85
N GLY A 547 20.49 44.06 2.06
CA GLY A 547 20.89 44.76 3.29
C GLY A 547 19.86 45.74 3.85
N GLN A 548 18.69 45.89 3.21
CA GLN A 548 17.68 46.84 3.66
C GLN A 548 16.97 46.34 4.92
N ARG A 549 16.77 47.25 5.87
CA ARG A 549 15.91 47.08 7.04
C ARG A 549 14.68 47.99 6.92
N GLN A 550 13.51 47.43 7.20
CA GLN A 550 12.23 48.13 7.29
C GLN A 550 11.62 47.93 8.68
N GLU A 551 11.14 49.03 9.28
CA GLU A 551 10.47 49.02 10.58
C GLU A 551 8.98 49.31 10.41
N PHE A 552 8.17 48.70 11.28
CA PHE A 552 6.73 48.89 11.38
C PHE A 552 6.37 49.17 12.85
N SER A 553 5.43 50.08 13.06
CA SER A 553 4.90 50.44 14.37
C SER A 553 3.40 50.22 14.40
N LEU A 554 2.93 49.52 15.43
CA LEU A 554 1.51 49.25 15.70
C LEU A 554 1.19 49.76 17.11
N GLU A 555 0.52 50.91 17.18
CA GLU A 555 0.00 51.48 18.43
C GLU A 555 -1.52 51.35 18.46
N PHE A 556 -2.07 50.91 19.59
CA PHE A 556 -3.51 50.94 19.85
C PHE A 556 -3.81 50.97 21.35
N THR A 557 -4.94 51.54 21.71
CA THR A 557 -5.45 51.61 23.08
C THR A 557 -6.65 50.69 23.23
N VAL A 558 -6.62 49.80 24.23
CA VAL A 558 -7.78 49.00 24.62
C VAL A 558 -8.41 49.62 25.87
N GLU A 559 -9.66 50.03 25.77
CA GLU A 559 -10.48 50.59 26.86
C GLU A 559 -11.52 49.57 27.32
N TYR A 560 -11.65 49.37 28.63
CA TYR A 560 -12.54 48.37 29.20
C TYR A 560 -12.98 48.70 30.64
N PRO A 561 -14.07 48.10 31.16
CA PRO A 561 -14.58 48.43 32.48
C PRO A 561 -13.61 47.99 33.58
N LYS A 562 -13.47 48.84 34.60
CA LYS A 562 -12.68 48.54 35.79
C LYS A 562 -13.14 47.21 36.43
N ASP A 563 -12.21 46.49 37.05
CA ASP A 563 -12.43 45.23 37.77
C ASP A 563 -12.87 44.04 36.88
N THR A 564 -12.67 44.15 35.55
CA THR A 564 -12.93 43.05 34.60
C THR A 564 -11.62 42.37 34.18
N LYS A 565 -11.58 41.04 34.21
CA LYS A 565 -10.44 40.28 33.66
C LYS A 565 -10.60 40.11 32.16
N ILE A 566 -9.63 40.61 31.39
CA ILE A 566 -9.59 40.43 29.93
C ILE A 566 -8.59 39.34 29.58
N ILE A 567 -8.95 38.55 28.57
CA ILE A 567 -8.09 37.56 27.92
C ILE A 567 -7.67 38.07 26.55
N GLY A 568 -6.43 37.77 26.13
CA GLY A 568 -5.95 38.09 24.77
C GLY A 568 -5.27 39.45 24.57
N ILE A 569 -4.89 40.15 25.65
CA ILE A 569 -4.07 41.39 25.64
C ILE A 569 -2.66 41.09 26.15
#